data_AF-A0A1C5PXC7-F1
#
_entry.id   AF-A0A1C5PXC7-F1
#
_cell.length_a   1.000
_cell.length_b   1.000
_cell.length_c   1.000
_cell.angle_alpha   90.00
_cell.angle_beta   90.00
_cell.angle_gamma   90.00
#
_symmetry.space_group_name_H-M   'P 1'
#
loop_
_entity.id
_entity.type
_entity.pdbx_description
1 polymer ?
#
loop_
_entity_poly.entity_id
_entity_poly.type
_entity_poly.pdbx_seq_one_letter_code
_entity_poly.pdbx_strand_id
1 'polypeptide(L)'
;MRNASMKVLKNLVCCAAFICLMFVLAMPAHAASKADELLQLVNAERAQAGVAPLSMGSSALNAAAQARAEELTVNYSYNRPNGSREFTILPEYGVDDVSVGENYWAAAENASDVVAAWNRYDFFKERMLDKDATSVGIGYYEGGEYGNYWVMIFTYARGTSENGFAQEVLALVNAERAKENLAPLAMGDAKLQAAADERAKEVAKVASHTRPDGTNCFTVLKEYGVSDTATGENAAWGETTPEKVVADWMASEGHRVNIMDPAAKYMCLGYNYDANSQWGHNWIQIFAK
;
A
#
# COMPACT_ATOMS: atom_id res chain seq x y z
N MET A 1 2.10 51.31 48.15
CA MET A 1 2.08 50.18 49.10
C MET A 1 1.92 48.90 48.27
N ARG A 2 3.04 48.30 47.84
CA ARG A 2 3.68 47.09 48.42
C ARG A 2 2.93 45.78 48.12
N ASN A 3 3.52 45.00 47.20
CA ASN A 3 3.89 43.56 47.29
C ASN A 3 2.80 42.51 47.64
N ALA A 4 2.78 41.27 47.12
CA ALA A 4 3.70 40.50 46.28
C ALA A 4 3.10 39.14 45.89
N SER A 5 3.78 38.47 44.95
CA SER A 5 3.97 37.01 44.82
C SER A 5 3.04 36.19 43.92
N MET A 6 3.50 36.06 42.67
CA MET A 6 3.88 34.81 41.99
C MET A 6 3.48 33.50 42.68
N LYS A 7 2.71 32.67 41.95
CA LYS A 7 2.97 31.22 41.86
C LYS A 7 2.64 30.74 40.45
N VAL A 8 3.70 30.58 39.67
CA VAL A 8 3.77 29.74 38.46
C VAL A 8 3.47 28.31 38.90
N LEU A 9 2.35 27.73 38.43
CA LEU A 9 2.14 26.29 38.57
C LEU A 9 2.57 25.61 37.27
N LYS A 10 3.57 24.74 37.45
CA LYS A 10 4.32 24.00 36.45
C LYS A 10 3.44 23.05 35.64
N ASN A 11 3.81 22.95 34.37
CA ASN A 11 3.54 21.85 33.44
C ASN A 11 3.43 20.49 34.15
N LEU A 12 2.28 19.84 34.02
CA LEU A 12 2.17 18.39 33.97
C LEU A 12 1.48 18.05 32.64
N VAL A 13 2.30 17.92 31.59
CA VAL A 13 1.90 17.16 30.40
C VAL A 13 1.84 15.71 30.85
N CYS A 14 0.65 15.26 31.25
CA CYS A 14 0.41 13.83 31.37
C CYS A 14 0.37 13.27 29.95
N CYS A 15 1.50 12.70 29.50
CA CYS A 15 1.50 11.74 28.41
C CYS A 15 0.70 10.52 28.88
N ALA A 16 -0.62 10.58 28.77
CA ALA A 16 -1.45 9.39 28.76
C ALA A 16 -1.21 8.72 27.41
N ALA A 17 -0.27 7.78 27.36
CA ALA A 17 -0.27 6.78 26.31
C ALA A 17 -1.61 6.04 26.42
N PHE A 18 -2.56 6.41 25.57
CA PHE A 18 -3.75 5.60 25.32
C PHE A 18 -3.26 4.29 24.69
N ILE A 19 -2.95 3.31 25.53
CA ILE A 19 -2.93 1.92 25.11
C ILE A 19 -4.41 1.59 24.89
N CYS A 20 -4.88 1.80 23.67
CA CYS A 20 -6.18 1.33 23.23
C CYS A 20 -6.07 -0.20 23.19
N LEU A 21 -6.44 -0.85 24.30
CA LEU A 21 -6.62 -2.29 24.33
C LEU A 21 -7.88 -2.58 23.49
N MET A 22 -7.74 -2.58 22.17
CA MET A 22 -8.83 -2.91 21.27
C MET A 22 -9.12 -4.40 21.44
N PHE A 23 -10.13 -4.69 22.25
CA PHE A 23 -10.80 -5.98 22.18
C PHE A 23 -11.32 -6.13 20.75
N VAL A 24 -10.82 -7.11 20.02
CA VAL A 24 -11.39 -7.54 18.74
C VAL A 24 -12.79 -8.06 19.06
N LEU A 25 -13.78 -7.16 19.03
CA LEU A 25 -15.17 -7.53 19.19
C LEU A 25 -15.58 -8.31 17.94
N ALA A 26 -16.17 -9.49 18.15
CA ALA A 26 -16.72 -10.27 17.06
C ALA A 26 -17.80 -9.45 16.32
N MET A 27 -17.77 -9.47 14.99
CA MET A 27 -18.76 -8.75 14.19
C MET A 27 -20.18 -9.27 14.48
N PRO A 28 -21.20 -8.38 14.52
CA PRO A 28 -22.59 -8.80 14.64
C PRO A 28 -22.99 -9.77 13.51
N ALA A 29 -23.82 -10.78 13.82
CA ALA A 29 -24.22 -11.81 12.85
C ALA A 29 -24.88 -11.25 11.57
N HIS A 30 -25.63 -10.15 11.68
CA HIS A 30 -26.23 -9.48 10.52
C HIS A 30 -25.17 -8.86 9.60
N ALA A 31 -24.16 -8.20 10.16
CA ALA A 31 -23.03 -7.66 9.41
C ALA A 31 -22.21 -8.78 8.74
N ALA A 32 -22.01 -9.92 9.44
CA ALA A 32 -21.36 -11.09 8.87
C ALA A 32 -22.11 -11.65 7.64
N SER A 33 -23.45 -11.75 7.70
CA SER A 33 -24.23 -12.20 6.55
C SER A 33 -24.15 -11.27 5.34
N LYS A 34 -24.09 -9.95 5.58
CA LYS A 34 -23.90 -8.94 4.52
C LYS A 34 -22.49 -9.01 3.92
N ALA A 35 -21.49 -9.28 4.75
CA ALA A 35 -20.11 -9.48 4.29
C ALA A 35 -19.97 -10.68 3.36
N ASP A 36 -20.58 -11.82 3.73
CA ASP A 36 -20.58 -13.03 2.90
C ASP A 36 -21.26 -12.79 1.54
N GLU A 37 -22.40 -12.08 1.53
CA GLU A 37 -23.11 -11.72 0.28
C GLU A 37 -22.24 -10.82 -0.61
N LEU A 38 -21.60 -9.79 -0.05
CA LEU A 38 -20.72 -8.90 -0.80
C LEU A 38 -19.53 -9.66 -1.41
N LEU A 39 -18.88 -10.54 -0.64
CA LEU A 39 -17.80 -11.37 -1.14
C LEU A 39 -18.26 -12.28 -2.29
N GLN A 40 -19.43 -12.91 -2.17
CA GLN A 40 -19.98 -13.76 -3.22
C GLN A 40 -20.22 -12.99 -4.53
N LEU A 41 -20.78 -11.79 -4.45
CA LEU A 41 -21.02 -10.95 -5.62
C LEU A 41 -19.73 -10.48 -6.28
N VAL A 42 -18.74 -10.03 -5.51
CA VAL A 42 -17.42 -9.66 -6.05
C VAL A 42 -16.71 -10.86 -6.67
N ASN A 43 -16.82 -12.04 -6.07
CA ASN A 43 -16.28 -13.27 -6.65
C ASN A 43 -16.99 -13.70 -7.94
N ALA A 44 -18.29 -13.38 -8.10
CA ALA A 44 -18.98 -13.58 -9.36
C ALA A 44 -18.43 -12.66 -10.47
N GLU A 45 -18.10 -11.40 -10.16
CA GLU A 45 -17.41 -10.48 -11.08
C GLU A 45 -16.02 -11.00 -11.45
N ARG A 46 -15.24 -11.46 -10.47
CA ARG A 46 -13.91 -12.05 -10.70
C ARG A 46 -13.98 -13.29 -11.58
N ALA A 47 -14.96 -14.18 -11.36
CA ALA A 47 -15.16 -15.36 -12.20
C ALA A 47 -15.50 -15.00 -13.65
N GLN A 48 -16.33 -13.97 -13.88
CA GLN A 48 -16.62 -13.46 -15.23
C GLN A 48 -15.37 -12.90 -15.93
N ALA A 49 -14.47 -12.28 -15.16
CA ALA A 49 -13.19 -11.77 -15.66
C ALA A 49 -12.09 -12.84 -15.77
N GLY A 50 -12.33 -14.09 -15.35
CA GLY A 50 -11.33 -15.15 -15.33
C GLY A 50 -10.24 -14.98 -14.26
N VAL A 51 -10.52 -14.21 -13.21
CA VAL A 51 -9.62 -13.97 -12.07
C VAL A 51 -9.98 -14.90 -10.91
N ALA A 52 -8.97 -15.41 -10.21
CA ALA A 52 -9.16 -16.32 -9.07
C ALA A 52 -10.03 -15.68 -7.96
N PRO A 53 -10.91 -16.43 -7.29
CA PRO A 53 -11.77 -15.88 -6.25
C PRO A 53 -10.97 -15.42 -5.03
N LEU A 54 -11.48 -14.38 -4.35
CA LEU A 54 -11.00 -13.90 -3.07
C LEU A 54 -11.54 -14.78 -1.94
N SER A 55 -10.75 -14.91 -0.87
CA SER A 55 -11.17 -15.53 0.38
C SER A 55 -11.55 -14.49 1.42
N MET A 56 -12.49 -14.82 2.30
CA MET A 56 -12.70 -14.03 3.50
C MET A 56 -11.43 -14.07 4.35
N GLY A 57 -10.92 -12.90 4.74
CA GLY A 57 -9.70 -12.76 5.50
C GLY A 57 -9.85 -13.11 6.98
N SER A 58 -8.81 -12.81 7.76
CA SER A 58 -8.79 -13.07 9.20
C SER A 58 -9.88 -12.28 9.95
N SER A 59 -10.19 -12.71 11.17
CA SER A 59 -11.10 -11.95 12.05
C SER A 59 -10.57 -10.55 12.36
N ALA A 60 -9.25 -10.39 12.42
CA ALA A 60 -8.59 -9.10 12.62
C ALA A 60 -8.79 -8.16 11.42
N LEU A 61 -8.64 -8.69 10.19
CA LEU A 61 -8.85 -7.92 8.96
C LEU A 61 -10.32 -7.50 8.79
N ASN A 62 -11.26 -8.37 9.15
CA ASN A 62 -12.68 -8.02 9.19
C ASN A 62 -13.02 -6.99 10.29
N ALA A 63 -12.41 -7.09 11.47
CA ALA A 63 -12.57 -6.09 12.52
C ALA A 63 -12.01 -4.71 12.11
N ALA A 64 -10.87 -4.69 11.42
CA ALA A 64 -10.31 -3.46 10.85
C ALA A 64 -11.26 -2.84 9.83
N ALA A 65 -11.80 -3.64 8.90
CA ALA A 65 -12.79 -3.18 7.92
C ALA A 65 -14.09 -2.67 8.58
N GLN A 66 -14.54 -3.31 9.67
CA GLN A 66 -15.70 -2.87 10.44
C GLN A 66 -15.48 -1.50 11.07
N ALA A 67 -14.35 -1.31 11.75
CA ALA A 67 -13.99 -0.03 12.35
C ALA A 67 -13.82 1.06 11.29
N ARG A 68 -13.29 0.68 10.13
CA ARG A 68 -13.17 1.56 8.98
C ARG A 68 -14.54 2.02 8.43
N ALA A 69 -15.53 1.13 8.38
CA ALA A 69 -16.90 1.48 8.02
C ALA A 69 -17.54 2.47 9.01
N GLU A 70 -17.23 2.34 10.31
CA GLU A 70 -17.65 3.31 11.33
C GLU A 70 -16.93 4.67 11.17
N GLU A 71 -15.61 4.68 10.90
CA GLU A 71 -14.85 5.90 10.67
C GLU A 71 -15.40 6.73 9.49
N LEU A 72 -15.95 6.09 8.47
CA LEU A 72 -16.59 6.75 7.33
C LEU A 72 -17.85 7.54 7.70
N THR A 73 -18.46 7.27 8.85
CA THR A 73 -19.57 8.09 9.38
C THR A 73 -19.09 9.45 9.91
N VAL A 74 -17.81 9.53 10.28
CA VAL A 74 -17.16 10.75 10.79
C VAL A 74 -16.47 11.49 9.66
N ASN A 75 -15.77 10.76 8.78
CA ASN A 75 -15.09 11.32 7.63
C ASN A 75 -15.21 10.40 6.41
N TYR A 76 -16.13 10.72 5.50
CA TYR A 76 -16.37 9.94 4.28
C TYR A 76 -15.27 10.22 3.22
N SER A 77 -14.08 9.67 3.47
CA SER A 77 -12.86 9.88 2.71
C SER A 77 -11.89 8.71 2.89
N TYR A 78 -10.95 8.51 1.97
CA TYR A 78 -9.81 7.59 2.15
C TYR A 78 -8.88 8.03 3.27
N ASN A 79 -8.87 9.32 3.62
CA ASN A 79 -8.18 9.75 4.82
C ASN A 79 -9.06 9.43 6.03
N ARG A 80 -8.49 8.70 6.99
CA ARG A 80 -9.11 8.40 8.28
C ARG A 80 -9.34 9.69 9.08
N PRO A 81 -10.23 9.69 10.08
CA PRO A 81 -10.50 10.88 10.91
C PRO A 81 -9.24 11.47 11.59
N ASN A 82 -8.20 10.65 11.81
CA ASN A 82 -6.91 11.08 12.34
C ASN A 82 -5.97 11.72 11.29
N GLY A 83 -6.41 11.85 10.03
CA GLY A 83 -5.66 12.43 8.91
C GLY A 83 -4.75 11.46 8.17
N SER A 84 -4.55 10.23 8.66
CA SER A 84 -3.75 9.21 8.00
C SER A 84 -4.54 8.50 6.88
N ARG A 85 -3.86 7.68 6.07
CA ARG A 85 -4.48 6.88 5.01
C ARG A 85 -5.29 5.70 5.57
N GLU A 86 -6.25 5.21 4.80
CA GLU A 86 -7.16 4.12 5.14
C GLU A 86 -6.43 2.84 5.59
N PHE A 87 -5.36 2.45 4.90
CA PHE A 87 -4.65 1.20 5.19
C PHE A 87 -3.89 1.22 6.53
N THR A 88 -3.70 2.38 7.15
CA THR A 88 -3.01 2.48 8.45
C THR A 88 -3.85 1.88 9.58
N ILE A 89 -5.12 1.56 9.34
CA ILE A 89 -5.96 0.86 10.31
C ILE A 89 -5.54 -0.60 10.50
N LEU A 90 -4.93 -1.23 9.49
CA LEU A 90 -4.54 -2.64 9.52
C LEU A 90 -3.62 -3.00 10.72
N PRO A 91 -2.50 -2.31 10.95
CA PRO A 91 -1.62 -2.62 12.08
C PRO A 91 -2.28 -2.37 13.45
N GLU A 92 -3.27 -1.48 13.56
CA GLU A 92 -4.00 -1.25 14.82
C GLU A 92 -4.79 -2.48 15.27
N TYR A 93 -5.17 -3.35 14.31
CA TYR A 93 -5.86 -4.61 14.56
C TYR A 93 -4.94 -5.83 14.46
N GLY A 94 -3.62 -5.63 14.32
CA GLY A 94 -2.64 -6.71 14.22
C GLY A 94 -2.65 -7.44 12.87
N VAL A 95 -3.11 -6.77 11.81
CA VAL A 95 -3.05 -7.30 10.43
C VAL A 95 -1.72 -6.91 9.80
N ASP A 96 -0.95 -7.91 9.36
CA ASP A 96 0.36 -7.74 8.71
C ASP A 96 0.32 -7.97 7.19
N ASP A 97 -0.88 -8.17 6.63
CA ASP A 97 -1.07 -8.33 5.20
C ASP A 97 -0.67 -7.07 4.41
N VAL A 98 -0.34 -7.24 3.13
CA VAL A 98 -0.16 -6.13 2.21
C VAL A 98 -1.52 -5.68 1.69
N SER A 99 -1.84 -4.40 1.89
CA SER A 99 -3.06 -3.80 1.33
C SER A 99 -2.92 -3.59 -0.18
N VAL A 100 -3.91 -4.03 -0.95
CA VAL A 100 -4.08 -3.66 -2.37
C VAL A 100 -4.95 -2.39 -2.47
N GLY A 101 -5.73 -2.11 -1.44
CA GLY A 101 -6.53 -0.89 -1.31
C GLY A 101 -7.94 -1.17 -0.79
N GLU A 102 -8.74 -0.11 -0.75
CA GLU A 102 -10.09 -0.10 -0.20
C GLU A 102 -11.10 0.27 -1.29
N ASN A 103 -12.21 -0.45 -1.32
CA ASN A 103 -13.45 0.07 -1.88
C ASN A 103 -14.43 0.37 -0.73
N TYR A 104 -15.03 1.55 -0.73
CA TYR A 104 -16.12 1.89 0.19
C TYR A 104 -17.33 2.46 -0.54
N TRP A 105 -18.50 2.32 0.07
CA TRP A 105 -19.75 2.90 -0.43
C TRP A 105 -20.73 3.15 0.71
N ALA A 106 -21.57 4.17 0.59
CA ALA A 106 -22.61 4.47 1.56
C ALA A 106 -24.01 4.56 0.93
N ALA A 107 -25.04 4.59 1.78
CA ALA A 107 -26.47 4.68 1.44
C ALA A 107 -27.07 3.47 0.68
N ALA A 108 -26.28 2.45 0.35
CA ALA A 108 -26.81 1.20 -0.21
C ALA A 108 -27.37 0.30 0.90
N GLU A 109 -28.60 -0.20 0.74
CA GLU A 109 -29.20 -1.13 1.70
C GLU A 109 -28.60 -2.54 1.58
N ASN A 110 -28.22 -2.93 0.35
CA ASN A 110 -27.90 -4.31 -0.02
C ASN A 110 -26.55 -4.39 -0.75
N ALA A 111 -25.87 -5.53 -0.67
CA ALA A 111 -24.58 -5.74 -1.32
C ALA A 111 -24.64 -5.65 -2.85
N SER A 112 -25.77 -6.05 -3.46
CA SER A 112 -26.00 -5.92 -4.92
C SER A 112 -25.88 -4.49 -5.41
N ASP A 113 -26.40 -3.52 -4.65
CA ASP A 113 -26.37 -2.11 -5.03
C ASP A 113 -24.97 -1.52 -4.88
N VAL A 114 -24.21 -2.01 -3.89
CA VAL A 114 -22.78 -1.67 -3.70
C VAL A 114 -21.96 -2.15 -4.90
N VAL A 115 -22.09 -3.43 -5.29
CA VAL A 115 -21.34 -3.97 -6.43
C VAL A 115 -21.77 -3.31 -7.73
N ALA A 116 -23.06 -3.07 -7.93
CA ALA A 116 -23.56 -2.33 -9.07
C ALA A 116 -23.01 -0.89 -9.11
N ALA A 117 -22.78 -0.26 -7.95
CA ALA A 117 -22.12 1.04 -7.87
C ALA A 117 -20.64 0.96 -8.21
N TRP A 118 -19.91 0.03 -7.63
CA TRP A 118 -18.48 -0.16 -7.91
C TRP A 118 -18.20 -0.49 -9.38
N ASN A 119 -19.03 -1.30 -10.02
CA ASN A 119 -18.92 -1.62 -11.44
C ASN A 119 -19.07 -0.40 -12.39
N ARG A 120 -19.57 0.75 -11.91
CA ARG A 120 -19.66 1.97 -12.72
C ARG A 120 -18.36 2.78 -12.77
N TYR A 121 -17.37 2.46 -11.94
CA TYR A 121 -16.12 3.21 -11.86
C TYR A 121 -14.93 2.26 -12.01
N ASP A 122 -14.09 2.53 -13.01
CA ASP A 122 -12.89 1.72 -13.30
C ASP A 122 -12.00 1.58 -12.06
N PHE A 123 -11.86 2.65 -11.29
CA PHE A 123 -11.10 2.65 -10.03
C PHE A 123 -11.54 1.57 -9.02
N PHE A 124 -12.84 1.35 -8.83
CA PHE A 124 -13.31 0.29 -7.92
C PHE A 124 -13.22 -1.08 -8.58
N LYS A 125 -13.49 -1.15 -9.90
CA LYS A 125 -13.44 -2.38 -10.68
C LYS A 125 -12.03 -2.95 -10.76
N GLU A 126 -11.03 -2.11 -10.96
CA GLU A 126 -9.61 -2.51 -10.95
C GLU A 126 -9.25 -3.21 -9.65
N ARG A 127 -9.63 -2.69 -8.48
CA ARG A 127 -9.36 -3.35 -7.19
C ARG A 127 -10.10 -4.67 -7.03
N MET A 128 -11.37 -4.71 -7.43
CA MET A 128 -12.15 -5.96 -7.40
C MET A 128 -11.50 -7.05 -8.26
N LEU A 129 -10.85 -6.67 -9.36
CA LEU A 129 -10.24 -7.57 -10.32
C LEU A 129 -8.72 -7.70 -10.17
N ASP A 130 -8.12 -7.08 -9.14
CA ASP A 130 -6.68 -7.15 -8.92
C ASP A 130 -6.26 -8.60 -8.71
N LYS A 131 -5.27 -9.04 -9.51
CA LYS A 131 -4.79 -10.43 -9.54
C LYS A 131 -4.01 -10.81 -8.29
N ASP A 132 -3.39 -9.83 -7.64
CA ASP A 132 -2.52 -10.05 -6.49
C ASP A 132 -3.34 -10.08 -5.20
N ALA A 133 -4.54 -9.47 -5.19
CA ALA A 133 -5.49 -9.63 -4.10
C ALA A 133 -5.96 -11.08 -3.97
N THR A 134 -5.81 -11.65 -2.77
CA THR A 134 -6.19 -13.04 -2.45
C THR A 134 -7.17 -13.14 -1.29
N SER A 135 -7.18 -12.15 -0.39
CA SER A 135 -8.04 -12.09 0.78
C SER A 135 -8.72 -10.73 0.91
N VAL A 136 -9.81 -10.67 1.69
CA VAL A 136 -10.52 -9.41 1.98
C VAL A 136 -10.95 -9.28 3.42
N GLY A 137 -10.97 -8.04 3.91
CA GLY A 137 -11.73 -7.64 5.10
C GLY A 137 -12.98 -6.92 4.66
N ILE A 138 -14.14 -7.31 5.19
CA ILE A 138 -15.40 -6.64 4.86
C ILE A 138 -16.03 -6.09 6.13
N GLY A 139 -16.39 -4.80 6.09
CA GLY A 139 -17.05 -4.08 7.16
C GLY A 139 -18.40 -3.54 6.72
N TYR A 140 -19.38 -3.58 7.63
CA TYR A 140 -20.69 -2.99 7.43
C TYR A 140 -21.14 -2.27 8.69
N TYR A 141 -21.40 -0.96 8.59
CA TYR A 141 -21.88 -0.15 9.69
C TYR A 141 -23.23 0.49 9.37
N GLU A 142 -24.18 0.35 10.29
CA GLU A 142 -25.49 1.01 10.23
C GLU A 142 -25.50 2.20 11.21
N GLY A 143 -25.78 3.39 10.69
CA GLY A 143 -25.74 4.66 11.40
C GLY A 143 -25.25 5.79 10.50
N GLY A 144 -24.82 6.91 11.08
CA GLY A 144 -24.29 8.05 10.33
C GLY A 144 -25.31 8.78 9.43
N GLU A 145 -24.83 9.77 8.68
CA GLU A 145 -25.65 10.61 7.79
C GLU A 145 -26.30 9.82 6.65
N TYR A 146 -25.60 8.78 6.16
CA TYR A 146 -26.01 8.00 4.99
C TYR A 146 -26.65 6.65 5.34
N GLY A 147 -26.87 6.35 6.62
CA GLY A 147 -27.56 5.15 7.10
C GLY A 147 -26.73 3.86 7.03
N ASN A 148 -26.19 3.50 5.86
CA ASN A 148 -25.43 2.27 5.65
C ASN A 148 -24.06 2.57 5.07
N TYR A 149 -23.01 1.97 5.62
CA TYR A 149 -21.63 2.14 5.18
C TYR A 149 -20.97 0.77 4.97
N TRP A 150 -20.42 0.56 3.79
CA TRP A 150 -19.80 -0.68 3.34
C TRP A 150 -18.33 -0.43 3.04
N VAL A 151 -17.46 -1.33 3.51
CA VAL A 151 -16.02 -1.30 3.27
C VAL A 151 -15.57 -2.69 2.85
N MET A 152 -14.75 -2.78 1.81
CA MET A 152 -14.01 -3.97 1.41
C MET A 152 -12.55 -3.60 1.22
N ILE A 153 -11.69 -4.13 2.09
CA ILE A 153 -10.24 -3.96 2.04
C ILE A 153 -9.66 -5.20 1.37
N PHE A 154 -8.95 -5.01 0.26
CA PHE A 154 -8.31 -6.08 -0.51
C PHE A 154 -6.88 -6.26 -0.03
N THR A 155 -6.48 -7.51 0.24
CA THR A 155 -5.14 -7.82 0.75
C THR A 155 -4.54 -9.08 0.13
N TYR A 156 -3.23 -9.24 0.33
CA TYR A 156 -2.54 -10.51 0.21
C TYR A 156 -1.52 -10.69 1.34
N ALA A 157 -1.19 -11.94 1.64
CA ALA A 157 -0.23 -12.26 2.69
C ALA A 157 1.18 -11.80 2.31
N ARG A 158 1.93 -11.24 3.27
CA ARG A 158 3.33 -10.86 3.03
C ARG A 158 4.20 -12.04 2.56
N GLY A 159 5.15 -11.75 1.69
CA GLY A 159 6.04 -12.70 1.04
C GLY A 159 5.34 -13.59 0.01
N THR A 160 4.27 -13.12 -0.62
CA THR A 160 3.59 -13.85 -1.71
C THR A 160 3.82 -13.12 -3.04
N SER A 161 2.88 -12.26 -3.46
CA SER A 161 2.94 -11.53 -4.73
C SER A 161 4.23 -10.69 -4.83
N GLU A 162 4.66 -10.06 -3.74
CA GLU A 162 5.82 -9.17 -3.76
C GLU A 162 7.16 -9.88 -3.99
N ASN A 163 7.25 -11.20 -3.79
CA ASN A 163 8.45 -11.95 -4.12
C ASN A 163 8.74 -12.02 -5.63
N GLY A 164 7.71 -11.84 -6.46
CA GLY A 164 7.80 -11.85 -7.93
C GLY A 164 8.04 -10.48 -8.56
N PHE A 165 7.83 -9.40 -7.80
CA PHE A 165 7.81 -8.04 -8.34
C PHE A 165 9.12 -7.64 -9.04
N ALA A 166 10.28 -8.08 -8.54
CA ALA A 166 11.56 -7.75 -9.16
C ALA A 166 11.67 -8.31 -10.59
N GLN A 167 11.22 -9.55 -10.80
CA GLN A 167 11.23 -10.17 -12.12
C GLN A 167 10.16 -9.57 -13.04
N GLU A 168 8.97 -9.27 -12.49
CA GLU A 168 7.89 -8.62 -13.25
C GLU A 168 8.30 -7.22 -13.74
N VAL A 169 8.86 -6.38 -12.86
CA VAL A 169 9.38 -5.07 -13.23
C VAL A 169 10.51 -5.20 -14.26
N LEU A 170 11.45 -6.14 -14.09
CA LEU A 170 12.51 -6.36 -15.08
C LEU A 170 11.92 -6.69 -16.47
N ALA A 171 10.92 -7.57 -16.52
CA ALA A 171 10.28 -7.96 -17.78
C ALA A 171 9.60 -6.75 -18.46
N LEU A 172 8.84 -5.96 -17.69
CA LEU A 172 8.18 -4.75 -18.17
C LEU A 172 9.19 -3.70 -18.67
N VAL A 173 10.25 -3.45 -17.89
CA VAL A 173 11.34 -2.53 -18.25
C VAL A 173 12.05 -2.96 -19.52
N ASN A 174 12.34 -4.26 -19.66
CA ASN A 174 12.97 -4.78 -20.87
C ASN A 174 12.04 -4.73 -22.09
N ALA A 175 10.72 -4.86 -21.90
CA ALA A 175 9.75 -4.65 -22.96
C ALA A 175 9.77 -3.18 -23.44
N GLU A 176 9.90 -2.21 -22.54
CA GLU A 176 10.05 -0.79 -22.90
C GLU A 176 11.39 -0.52 -23.60
N ARG A 177 12.50 -1.05 -23.08
CA ARG A 177 13.84 -0.91 -23.70
C ARG A 177 13.90 -1.50 -25.10
N ALA A 178 13.20 -2.60 -25.36
CA ALA A 178 13.13 -3.22 -26.68
C ALA A 178 12.47 -2.31 -27.72
N LYS A 179 11.49 -1.48 -27.34
CA LYS A 179 10.85 -0.51 -28.25
C LYS A 179 11.85 0.53 -28.77
N GLU A 180 12.90 0.79 -28.00
CA GLU A 180 13.98 1.74 -28.34
C GLU A 180 15.24 1.03 -28.88
N ASN A 181 15.16 -0.27 -29.19
CA ASN A 181 16.28 -1.09 -29.66
C ASN A 181 17.48 -1.14 -28.68
N LEU A 182 17.23 -0.98 -27.39
CA LEU A 182 18.24 -1.10 -26.35
C LEU A 182 18.46 -2.55 -25.92
N ALA A 183 19.68 -2.87 -25.51
CA ALA A 183 19.98 -4.18 -24.93
C ALA A 183 19.16 -4.42 -23.65
N PRO A 184 18.66 -5.64 -23.41
CA PRO A 184 17.93 -5.95 -22.19
C PRO A 184 18.88 -5.89 -20.99
N LEU A 185 18.35 -5.44 -19.85
CA LEU A 185 19.01 -5.51 -18.56
C LEU A 185 18.91 -6.94 -18.01
N ALA A 186 19.90 -7.33 -17.21
CA ALA A 186 19.84 -8.51 -16.37
C ALA A 186 19.50 -8.13 -14.91
N MET A 187 18.97 -9.08 -14.13
CA MET A 187 18.94 -8.90 -12.68
C MET A 187 20.37 -8.81 -12.15
N GLY A 188 20.60 -7.87 -11.24
CA GLY A 188 21.84 -7.79 -10.47
C GLY A 188 22.05 -8.98 -9.55
N ASP A 189 23.24 -9.04 -8.95
CA ASP A 189 23.56 -10.08 -7.98
C ASP A 189 22.86 -9.86 -6.62
N ALA A 190 23.03 -10.82 -5.71
CA ALA A 190 22.44 -10.76 -4.37
C ALA A 190 22.86 -9.53 -3.55
N LYS A 191 24.04 -8.94 -3.80
CA LYS A 191 24.49 -7.74 -3.08
C LYS A 191 23.77 -6.50 -3.59
N LEU A 192 23.64 -6.37 -4.92
CA LEU A 192 22.90 -5.26 -5.53
C LEU A 192 21.42 -5.32 -5.15
N GLN A 193 20.84 -6.53 -5.11
CA GLN A 193 19.47 -6.73 -4.64
C GLN A 193 19.30 -6.32 -3.17
N ALA A 194 20.17 -6.78 -2.27
CA ALA A 194 20.09 -6.43 -0.86
C ALA A 194 20.23 -4.92 -0.61
N ALA A 195 21.04 -4.24 -1.42
CA ALA A 195 21.17 -2.79 -1.37
C ALA A 195 19.88 -2.07 -1.82
N ALA A 196 19.20 -2.56 -2.86
CA ALA A 196 17.92 -2.04 -3.30
C ALA A 196 16.81 -2.27 -2.24
N ASP A 197 16.79 -3.43 -1.60
CA ASP A 197 15.85 -3.76 -0.52
C ASP A 197 16.00 -2.83 0.69
N GLU A 198 17.24 -2.55 1.10
CA GLU A 198 17.49 -1.57 2.16
C GLU A 198 17.02 -0.17 1.75
N ARG A 199 17.34 0.20 0.52
CA ARG A 199 16.95 1.50 -0.02
C ARG A 199 15.43 1.67 -0.07
N ALA A 200 14.66 0.62 -0.36
CA ALA A 200 13.20 0.64 -0.31
C ALA A 200 12.65 0.91 1.10
N LYS A 201 13.29 0.37 2.15
CA LYS A 201 12.95 0.67 3.56
C LYS A 201 13.32 2.08 3.95
N GLU A 202 14.42 2.61 3.42
CA GLU A 202 14.84 3.99 3.67
C GLU A 202 13.87 5.00 3.08
N VAL A 203 13.42 4.80 1.83
CA VAL A 203 12.48 5.74 1.20
C VAL A 203 11.09 5.70 1.78
N ALA A 204 10.73 4.61 2.47
CA ALA A 204 9.51 4.55 3.29
C ALA A 204 9.56 5.52 4.47
N LYS A 205 10.77 5.79 5.01
CA LYS A 205 11.00 6.73 6.12
C LYS A 205 11.21 8.15 5.63
N VAL A 206 11.96 8.31 4.55
CA VAL A 206 12.37 9.60 3.99
C VAL A 206 12.10 9.53 2.49
N ALA A 207 10.95 10.03 2.05
CA ALA A 207 10.52 10.05 0.64
C ALA A 207 11.41 10.98 -0.22
N SER A 208 12.66 10.56 -0.43
CA SER A 208 13.75 11.33 -1.03
C SER A 208 14.81 10.41 -1.62
N HIS A 209 15.52 10.87 -2.65
CA HIS A 209 16.76 10.26 -3.15
C HIS A 209 17.95 10.42 -2.19
N THR A 210 17.84 11.29 -1.18
CA THR A 210 18.80 11.37 -0.07
C THR A 210 18.46 10.31 0.97
N ARG A 211 19.48 9.56 1.41
CA ARG A 211 19.32 8.55 2.45
C ARG A 211 19.01 9.20 3.81
N PRO A 212 18.42 8.47 4.77
CA PRO A 212 18.07 9.02 6.09
C PRO A 212 19.24 9.60 6.87
N ASP A 213 20.47 9.14 6.58
CA ASP A 213 21.71 9.66 7.17
C ASP A 213 22.25 10.92 6.49
N GLY A 214 21.55 11.44 5.46
CA GLY A 214 21.93 12.61 4.69
C GLY A 214 22.87 12.32 3.52
N THR A 215 23.27 11.06 3.30
CA THR A 215 24.17 10.68 2.20
C THR A 215 23.42 10.45 0.88
N ASN A 216 24.18 10.37 -0.21
CA ASN A 216 23.64 10.06 -1.54
C ASN A 216 23.09 8.62 -1.60
N CYS A 217 21.99 8.37 -2.31
CA CYS A 217 21.37 7.04 -2.45
C CYS A 217 22.36 5.91 -2.76
N PHE A 218 23.35 6.12 -3.62
CA PHE A 218 24.28 5.07 -4.05
C PHE A 218 25.35 4.72 -3.01
N THR A 219 25.42 5.41 -1.86
CA THR A 219 26.30 4.97 -0.77
C THR A 219 25.86 3.61 -0.22
N VAL A 220 24.57 3.24 -0.37
CA VAL A 220 24.05 1.92 0.03
C VAL A 220 24.77 0.78 -0.69
N LEU A 221 25.16 0.99 -1.96
CA LEU A 221 25.87 -0.02 -2.74
C LEU A 221 27.22 -0.40 -2.11
N LYS A 222 27.93 0.59 -1.56
CA LYS A 222 29.22 0.36 -0.89
C LYS A 222 29.07 -0.42 0.40
N GLU A 223 28.00 -0.17 1.17
CA GLU A 223 27.71 -0.87 2.42
C GLU A 223 27.48 -2.37 2.21
N TYR A 224 26.85 -2.72 1.10
CA TYR A 224 26.62 -4.12 0.71
C TYR A 224 27.76 -4.73 -0.13
N GLY A 225 28.85 -3.98 -0.33
CA GLY A 225 30.04 -4.46 -1.05
C GLY A 225 29.81 -4.73 -2.54
N VAL A 226 28.92 -3.96 -3.16
CA VAL A 226 28.68 -3.94 -4.61
C VAL A 226 29.84 -3.21 -5.29
N SER A 227 30.45 -3.86 -6.29
CA SER A 227 31.55 -3.29 -7.09
C SER A 227 31.10 -2.58 -8.36
N ASP A 228 29.87 -2.87 -8.82
CA ASP A 228 29.31 -2.25 -10.02
C ASP A 228 29.10 -0.75 -9.82
N THR A 229 29.16 0.00 -10.91
CA THR A 229 28.93 1.45 -10.86
C THR A 229 27.46 1.74 -11.09
N ALA A 230 26.81 2.43 -10.15
CA ALA A 230 25.44 2.90 -10.34
C ALA A 230 25.31 3.81 -11.55
N THR A 231 24.22 3.66 -12.30
CA THR A 231 23.86 4.53 -13.42
C THR A 231 22.57 5.31 -13.19
N GLY A 232 21.71 4.88 -12.26
CA GLY A 232 20.47 5.57 -11.93
C GLY A 232 19.70 4.95 -10.76
N GLU A 233 18.81 5.75 -10.15
CA GLU A 233 17.81 5.32 -9.18
C GLU A 233 16.45 5.87 -9.61
N ASN A 234 15.43 5.02 -9.70
CA ASN A 234 14.04 5.44 -9.74
C ASN A 234 13.37 5.08 -8.41
N ALA A 235 12.56 6.00 -7.89
CA ALA A 235 11.77 5.80 -6.68
C ALA A 235 10.29 6.04 -6.99
N ALA A 236 9.42 5.29 -6.32
CA ALA A 236 7.98 5.51 -6.36
C ALA A 236 7.32 5.11 -5.05
N TRP A 237 6.15 5.70 -4.78
CA TRP A 237 5.38 5.48 -3.57
C TRP A 237 3.90 5.30 -3.90
N GLY A 238 3.22 4.43 -3.17
CA GLY A 238 1.77 4.25 -3.25
C GLY A 238 1.28 3.30 -4.34
N GLU A 239 2.07 3.06 -5.39
CA GLU A 239 1.67 2.11 -6.43
C GLU A 239 1.60 0.68 -5.91
N THR A 240 0.57 -0.06 -6.30
CA THR A 240 0.27 -1.39 -5.71
C THR A 240 0.80 -2.53 -6.57
N THR A 241 1.14 -2.28 -7.83
CA THR A 241 1.49 -3.30 -8.84
C THR A 241 2.73 -2.91 -9.66
N PRO A 242 3.54 -3.88 -10.13
CA PRO A 242 4.63 -3.66 -11.08
C PRO A 242 4.23 -2.87 -12.34
N GLU A 243 3.05 -3.14 -12.91
CA GLU A 243 2.58 -2.51 -14.15
C GLU A 243 2.38 -0.99 -13.96
N LYS A 244 1.70 -0.61 -12.88
CA LYS A 244 1.44 0.80 -12.55
C LYS A 244 2.73 1.57 -12.26
N VAL A 245 3.63 1.01 -11.44
CA VAL A 245 4.88 1.69 -11.10
C VAL A 245 5.80 1.86 -12.32
N VAL A 246 5.86 0.87 -13.22
CA VAL A 246 6.63 1.01 -14.47
C VAL A 246 5.98 2.04 -15.40
N ALA A 247 4.65 2.04 -15.53
CA ALA A 247 3.93 3.03 -16.32
C ALA A 247 4.23 4.46 -15.84
N ASP A 248 4.22 4.68 -14.52
CA ASP A 248 4.52 5.98 -13.91
C ASP A 248 5.97 6.42 -14.12
N TRP A 249 6.94 5.50 -13.96
CA TRP A 249 8.33 5.79 -14.28
C TRP A 249 8.52 6.12 -15.76
N MET A 250 7.82 5.42 -16.66
CA MET A 250 7.90 5.69 -18.10
C MET A 250 7.23 7.01 -18.50
N ALA A 251 6.21 7.46 -17.76
CA ALA A 251 5.56 8.75 -17.96
C ALA A 251 6.37 9.95 -17.42
N SER A 252 7.34 9.69 -16.53
CA SER A 252 8.24 10.71 -15.99
C SER A 252 9.55 10.74 -16.76
N GLU A 253 9.85 11.86 -17.43
CA GLU A 253 11.10 12.01 -18.19
C GLU A 253 12.31 11.67 -17.33
N GLY A 254 12.40 12.20 -16.10
CA GLY A 254 13.52 11.96 -15.19
C GLY A 254 13.74 10.48 -14.83
N HIS A 255 12.66 9.71 -14.67
CA HIS A 255 12.76 8.27 -14.37
C HIS A 255 13.04 7.45 -15.65
N ARG A 256 12.43 7.86 -16.76
CA ARG A 256 12.63 7.24 -18.07
C ARG A 256 14.08 7.32 -18.54
N VAL A 257 14.80 8.41 -18.27
CA VAL A 257 16.22 8.50 -18.67
C VAL A 257 17.06 7.40 -18.03
N ASN A 258 16.78 7.04 -16.77
CA ASN A 258 17.49 5.95 -16.08
C ASN A 258 17.16 4.58 -16.72
N ILE A 259 15.88 4.33 -17.01
CA ILE A 259 15.42 3.09 -17.68
C ILE A 259 16.04 2.95 -19.07
N MET A 260 16.22 4.05 -19.80
CA MET A 260 16.70 4.07 -21.18
C MET A 260 18.21 4.28 -21.29
N ASP A 261 18.96 4.32 -20.19
CA ASP A 261 20.42 4.46 -20.25
C ASP A 261 21.03 3.25 -20.99
N PRO A 262 21.71 3.46 -22.14
CA PRO A 262 22.39 2.39 -22.86
C PRO A 262 23.59 1.81 -22.12
N ALA A 263 24.14 2.53 -21.14
CA ALA A 263 25.27 2.08 -20.34
C ALA A 263 24.86 1.10 -19.23
N ALA A 264 23.59 1.11 -18.80
CA ALA A 264 23.07 0.19 -17.80
C ALA A 264 23.07 -1.25 -18.31
N LYS A 265 23.54 -2.18 -17.48
CA LYS A 265 23.57 -3.63 -17.77
C LYS A 265 22.73 -4.42 -16.78
N TYR A 266 22.68 -3.96 -15.54
CA TYR A 266 21.97 -4.61 -14.45
C TYR A 266 20.89 -3.69 -13.90
N MET A 267 19.81 -4.27 -13.42
CA MET A 267 18.89 -3.62 -12.49
C MET A 267 18.57 -4.52 -11.30
N CYS A 268 18.19 -3.91 -10.19
CA CYS A 268 17.51 -4.57 -9.08
C CYS A 268 16.30 -3.74 -8.66
N LEU A 269 15.32 -4.40 -8.06
CA LEU A 269 14.13 -3.76 -7.53
C LEU A 269 14.01 -4.08 -6.03
N GLY A 270 14.07 -3.06 -5.19
CA GLY A 270 13.64 -3.15 -3.81
C GLY A 270 12.16 -2.79 -3.70
N TYR A 271 11.42 -3.58 -2.94
CA TYR A 271 10.03 -3.30 -2.58
C TYR A 271 9.87 -3.37 -1.05
N ASN A 272 9.16 -2.40 -0.48
CA ASN A 272 8.81 -2.41 0.93
C ASN A 272 7.37 -1.94 1.14
N TYR A 273 6.54 -2.78 1.78
CA TYR A 273 5.24 -2.38 2.29
C TYR A 273 5.33 -2.03 3.77
N ASP A 274 5.04 -0.77 4.11
CA ASP A 274 4.97 -0.25 5.48
C ASP A 274 3.63 0.45 5.72
N ALA A 275 2.73 -0.23 6.43
CA ALA A 275 1.42 0.30 6.79
C ALA A 275 1.47 1.51 7.75
N ASN A 276 2.65 1.87 8.27
CA ASN A 276 2.86 3.09 9.04
C ASN A 276 3.44 4.25 8.21
N SER A 277 3.83 4.01 6.96
CA SER A 277 4.32 5.06 6.09
C SER A 277 3.17 5.86 5.48
N GLN A 278 3.48 7.05 4.95
CA GLN A 278 2.49 7.90 4.28
C GLN A 278 1.82 7.20 3.07
N TRP A 279 2.52 6.26 2.44
CA TRP A 279 2.15 5.72 1.13
C TRP A 279 1.90 4.22 1.11
N GLY A 280 2.28 3.48 2.16
CA GLY A 280 2.14 2.02 2.22
C GLY A 280 3.21 1.33 1.37
N HIS A 281 3.10 1.44 0.05
CA HIS A 281 4.00 0.81 -0.91
C HIS A 281 5.17 1.71 -1.28
N ASN A 282 6.37 1.14 -1.34
CA ASN A 282 7.60 1.88 -1.64
C ASN A 282 8.45 1.05 -2.58
N TRP A 283 8.86 1.64 -3.69
CA TRP A 283 9.56 0.98 -4.79
C TRP A 283 10.87 1.69 -5.06
N ILE A 284 11.94 0.92 -5.19
CA ILE A 284 13.25 1.41 -5.60
C ILE A 284 13.79 0.56 -6.71
N GLN A 285 14.13 1.19 -7.81
CA GLN A 285 14.85 0.56 -8.92
C GLN A 285 16.26 1.15 -8.98
N ILE A 286 17.28 0.31 -8.87
CA ILE A 286 18.68 0.71 -9.01
C ILE A 286 19.24 0.10 -10.29
N PHE A 287 19.92 0.92 -11.09
CA PHE A 287 20.63 0.50 -12.30
C PHE A 287 22.14 0.54 -12.10
N ALA A 288 22.86 -0.42 -12.70
CA ALA A 288 24.32 -0.52 -12.61
C ALA A 288 24.97 -1.10 -13.88
N LYS A 289 26.31 -1.00 -13.99
CA LYS A 289 27.10 -1.43 -15.16
C LYS A 289 28.47 -2.01 -14.84
#